data_AF-A0A165GA02-F1
#
_entry.id   AF-A0A165GA02-F1
#
_cell.length_a   1.000
_cell.length_b   1.000
_cell.length_c   1.000
_cell.angle_alpha   90.00
_cell.angle_beta   90.00
_cell.angle_gamma   90.00
#
_symmetry.space_group_name_H-M   'P 1'
#
loop_
_entity.id
_entity.type
_entity.pdbx_description
1 polymer ?
#
loop_
_entity_poly.entity_id
_entity_poly.type
_entity_poly.pdbx_seq_one_letter_code
_entity_poly.pdbx_strand_id
1 'polypeptide(L)'
;MLVSLPLMRGSRLLAVLAGVIFAALHARCFEIPSNHRTINAVDPGMLFGPLDSSSSTPCPFPNDCSGQWSTQPAREPLLSYGLMHVTSGPNSFCSIAFTGSAYVGIIGFRDPGVQREGVVSVNGHADDLSHASGPDSTELYAKELDPGTTYGVRIDYGGSGQLTIVAVYLSPGAQTMNSTIVPGNDT
;
A
#
# COMPACT_ATOMS: atom_id res chain seq x y z
N MET A 1 -3.20 -9.55 -73.92
CA MET A 1 -2.67 -10.74 -73.22
C MET A 1 -2.52 -10.36 -71.76
N LEU A 2 -3.15 -11.13 -70.85
CA LEU A 2 -3.47 -10.75 -69.46
C LEU A 2 -2.25 -10.45 -68.59
N VAL A 3 -2.41 -9.42 -67.75
CA VAL A 3 -1.58 -9.08 -66.59
C VAL A 3 -1.78 -10.14 -65.50
N SER A 4 -0.69 -10.59 -64.86
CA SER A 4 -0.72 -11.39 -63.64
C SER A 4 0.25 -10.79 -62.62
N LEU A 5 -0.30 -10.21 -61.56
CA LEU A 5 0.42 -9.78 -60.36
C LEU A 5 0.45 -10.95 -59.36
N PRO A 6 1.59 -11.29 -58.73
CA PRO A 6 1.57 -12.09 -57.52
C PRO A 6 1.29 -11.20 -56.30
N LEU A 7 0.25 -11.62 -55.58
CA LEU A 7 -0.17 -11.13 -54.27
C LEU A 7 0.87 -11.41 -53.18
N MET A 8 0.92 -10.48 -52.22
CA MET A 8 1.16 -10.66 -50.79
C MET A 8 2.54 -11.10 -50.28
N ARG A 9 3.20 -10.16 -49.59
CA ARG A 9 4.01 -10.43 -48.38
C ARG A 9 3.89 -9.27 -47.39
N GLY A 10 2.66 -8.96 -46.97
CA GLY A 10 2.34 -7.97 -45.95
C GLY A 10 1.78 -8.63 -44.70
N SER A 11 2.60 -9.38 -43.95
CA SER A 11 2.10 -10.09 -42.75
C SER A 11 3.19 -10.42 -41.72
N ARG A 12 4.27 -9.63 -41.66
CA ARG A 12 5.28 -9.76 -40.59
C ARG A 12 5.50 -8.52 -39.75
N LEU A 13 5.00 -7.35 -40.16
CA LEU A 13 5.16 -6.11 -39.38
C LEU A 13 4.05 -5.89 -38.34
N LEU A 14 2.84 -6.44 -38.55
CA LEU A 14 1.72 -6.27 -37.61
C LEU A 14 1.81 -7.14 -36.36
N ALA A 15 2.52 -8.27 -36.40
CA ALA A 15 2.64 -9.17 -35.25
C ALA A 15 3.59 -8.64 -34.16
N VAL A 16 4.54 -7.76 -34.51
CA VAL A 16 5.51 -7.22 -33.54
C VAL A 16 4.93 -6.02 -32.79
N LEU A 17 4.06 -5.21 -33.41
CA LEU A 17 3.40 -4.10 -32.71
C LEU A 17 2.29 -4.56 -31.74
N ALA A 18 1.64 -5.71 -32.01
CA ALA A 18 0.62 -6.25 -31.10
C ALA A 18 1.23 -6.86 -29.81
N GLY A 19 2.49 -7.30 -29.85
CA GLY A 19 3.18 -7.88 -28.70
C GLY A 19 3.72 -6.86 -27.68
N VAL A 20 3.97 -5.61 -28.10
CA VAL A 20 4.47 -4.55 -27.19
C VAL A 20 3.32 -3.80 -26.51
N ILE A 21 2.11 -3.84 -27.07
CA ILE A 21 0.94 -3.14 -26.50
C ILE A 21 0.17 -4.01 -25.49
N PHE A 22 0.34 -5.35 -25.50
CA PHE A 22 -0.34 -6.24 -24.55
C PHE A 22 0.42 -6.52 -23.24
N ALA A 23 1.64 -6.01 -23.08
CA ALA A 23 2.39 -6.08 -21.83
C ALA A 23 2.07 -4.93 -20.85
N ALA A 24 1.23 -3.97 -21.25
CA ALA A 24 0.55 -3.05 -20.34
C ALA A 24 -0.68 -3.72 -19.71
N LEU A 25 -0.53 -4.99 -19.31
CA LEU A 25 -1.57 -5.76 -18.64
C LEU A 25 -1.70 -5.27 -17.19
N HIS A 26 -2.35 -4.12 -17.04
CA HIS A 26 -3.17 -3.73 -15.89
C HIS A 26 -2.66 -4.10 -14.48
N ALA A 27 -1.38 -3.85 -14.18
CA ALA A 27 -1.07 -3.43 -12.82
C ALA A 27 -1.78 -2.09 -12.65
N ARG A 28 -2.98 -2.10 -12.07
CA ARG A 28 -3.64 -0.88 -11.62
C ARG A 28 -2.82 -0.36 -10.45
N CYS A 29 -1.70 0.29 -10.77
CA CYS A 29 -0.96 1.06 -9.81
C CYS A 29 -1.91 2.14 -9.30
N PHE A 30 -1.97 2.25 -7.98
CA PHE A 30 -2.63 3.35 -7.30
C PHE A 30 -2.23 4.68 -7.94
N GLU A 31 -3.21 5.42 -8.48
CA GLU A 31 -2.96 6.75 -9.04
C GLU A 31 -2.76 7.74 -7.90
N ILE A 32 -1.51 7.89 -7.48
CA ILE A 32 -1.16 8.87 -6.46
C ILE A 32 -1.31 10.27 -7.09
N PRO A 33 -2.07 11.20 -6.49
CA PRO A 33 -2.22 12.55 -7.01
C PRO A 33 -0.86 13.22 -7.26
N SER A 34 -0.73 13.96 -8.37
CA SER A 34 0.48 14.74 -8.63
C SER A 34 0.69 15.76 -7.51
N ASN A 35 1.90 15.81 -6.95
CA ASN A 35 2.27 16.57 -5.75
C ASN A 35 1.70 15.97 -4.46
N HIS A 36 2.43 15.01 -3.90
CA HIS A 36 2.16 14.39 -2.60
C HIS A 36 3.45 14.32 -1.80
N ARG A 37 3.32 14.21 -0.48
CA ARG A 37 4.42 13.83 0.41
C ARG A 37 4.38 12.32 0.62
N THR A 38 5.50 11.66 0.34
CA THR A 38 5.68 10.23 0.62
C THR A 38 6.32 10.05 1.98
N ILE A 39 5.73 9.21 2.82
CA ILE A 39 6.27 8.71 4.07
C ILE A 39 6.58 7.23 3.85
N ASN A 40 7.85 6.85 3.80
CA ASN A 40 8.24 5.46 3.63
C ASN A 40 7.94 4.68 4.91
N ALA A 41 7.71 3.37 4.78
CA ALA A 41 7.45 2.51 5.93
C ALA A 41 8.63 2.44 6.92
N VAL A 42 9.81 2.94 6.56
CA VAL A 42 10.97 3.03 7.48
C VAL A 42 11.11 4.40 8.15
N ASP A 43 10.25 5.36 7.81
CA ASP A 43 10.25 6.68 8.43
C ASP A 43 9.80 6.60 9.89
N PRO A 44 10.39 7.38 10.81
CA PRO A 44 10.08 7.35 12.24
C PRO A 44 8.66 7.79 12.59
N GLY A 45 7.92 8.40 11.64
CA GLY A 45 6.51 8.73 11.80
C GLY A 45 5.57 7.53 11.70
N MET A 46 6.07 6.39 11.20
CA MET A 46 5.33 5.14 11.14
C MET A 46 5.66 4.26 12.35
N LEU A 47 4.64 3.63 12.94
CA LEU A 47 4.83 2.58 13.95
C LEU A 47 4.35 1.25 13.41
N PHE A 48 5.08 0.19 13.78
CA PHE A 48 4.79 -1.19 13.41
C PHE A 48 5.02 -2.08 14.61
N GLY A 49 3.99 -2.49 15.34
CA GLY A 49 4.18 -3.23 16.60
C GLY A 49 3.07 -4.23 16.87
N PRO A 50 3.19 -5.01 17.95
CA PRO A 50 2.10 -5.85 18.42
C PRO A 50 0.98 -4.99 19.03
N LEU A 51 -0.29 -5.41 18.94
CA LEU A 51 -1.48 -4.63 19.36
C LEU A 51 -1.39 -4.10 20.80
N ASP A 52 -0.66 -4.81 21.66
CA ASP A 52 -0.51 -4.59 23.10
C ASP A 52 0.75 -3.80 23.49
N SER A 53 1.56 -3.32 22.53
CA SER A 53 2.75 -2.52 22.85
C SER A 53 2.78 -1.17 22.12
N SER A 54 3.31 -0.16 22.83
CA SER A 54 3.66 1.16 22.29
C SER A 54 5.11 1.23 21.77
N SER A 55 5.80 0.09 21.72
CA SER A 55 7.21 -0.03 21.40
C SER A 55 7.47 -1.33 20.66
N SER A 56 8.14 -1.25 19.52
CA SER A 56 8.48 -2.42 18.73
C SER A 56 9.85 -2.23 18.09
N THR A 57 10.69 -3.23 18.30
CA THR A 57 11.88 -3.43 17.49
C THR A 57 11.45 -4.36 16.35
N PRO A 58 11.62 -3.97 15.07
CA PRO A 58 11.31 -4.84 13.95
C PRO A 58 12.04 -6.19 14.09
N CYS A 59 11.33 -7.28 13.84
CA CYS A 59 11.94 -8.61 13.85
C CYS A 59 12.90 -8.73 12.65
N PRO A 60 14.18 -9.10 12.87
CA PRO A 60 15.14 -9.20 11.78
C PRO A 60 14.85 -10.44 10.93
N PHE A 61 14.63 -10.22 9.63
CA PHE A 61 14.56 -11.28 8.63
C PHE A 61 15.91 -12.04 8.55
N PRO A 62 15.93 -13.38 8.37
CA PRO A 62 14.83 -14.30 8.05
C PRO A 62 14.23 -15.05 9.26
N ASN A 63 14.23 -14.46 10.46
CA ASN A 63 13.66 -15.15 11.62
C ASN A 63 12.15 -15.37 11.49
N ASP A 64 11.62 -16.33 12.24
CA ASP A 64 10.17 -16.51 12.38
C ASP A 64 9.58 -15.32 13.15
N CYS A 65 8.99 -14.39 12.41
CA CYS A 65 8.40 -13.16 12.93
C CYS A 65 6.87 -13.28 13.09
N SER A 66 6.36 -14.50 13.31
CA SER A 66 4.93 -14.70 13.56
C SER A 66 4.45 -13.83 14.73
N GLY A 67 3.42 -13.03 14.46
CA GLY A 67 2.84 -12.07 15.42
C GLY A 67 3.57 -10.74 15.51
N GLN A 68 4.52 -10.46 14.61
CA GLN A 68 5.27 -9.20 14.56
C GLN A 68 5.38 -8.67 13.12
N TRP A 69 5.86 -7.43 13.00
CA TRP A 69 6.31 -6.88 11.73
C TRP A 69 7.81 -7.16 11.53
N SER A 70 8.16 -7.55 10.32
CA SER A 70 9.53 -7.72 9.84
C SER A 70 9.81 -6.74 8.72
N THR A 71 11.07 -6.32 8.55
CA THR A 71 11.50 -5.53 7.40
C THR A 71 12.11 -6.45 6.34
N GLN A 72 11.67 -6.32 5.09
CA GLN A 72 12.11 -7.13 3.96
C GLN A 72 12.42 -6.24 2.75
N PRO A 73 13.25 -6.68 1.78
CA PRO A 73 13.37 -6.00 0.50
C PRO A 73 12.01 -5.87 -0.17
N ALA A 74 11.73 -4.71 -0.77
CA ALA A 74 10.52 -4.54 -1.55
C ALA A 74 10.48 -5.50 -2.75
N ARG A 75 9.27 -5.80 -3.24
CA ARG A 75 9.02 -6.65 -4.41
C ARG A 75 8.24 -5.88 -5.47
N GLU A 76 8.28 -6.35 -6.72
CA GLU A 76 7.52 -5.77 -7.84
C GLU A 76 6.01 -5.69 -7.53
N PRO A 77 5.30 -4.61 -7.95
CA PRO A 77 5.80 -3.42 -8.66
C PRO A 77 6.35 -2.30 -7.75
N LEU A 78 6.66 -2.59 -6.48
CA LEU A 78 7.06 -1.60 -5.46
C LEU A 78 8.58 -1.56 -5.21
N LEU A 79 9.41 -1.96 -6.19
CA LEU A 79 10.88 -1.98 -6.01
C LEU A 79 11.49 -0.61 -5.68
N SER A 80 10.85 0.48 -6.12
CA SER A 80 11.37 1.85 -5.92
C SER A 80 11.49 2.29 -4.46
N TYR A 81 10.80 1.64 -3.53
CA TYR A 81 10.87 1.96 -2.09
C TYR A 81 12.04 1.25 -1.37
N GLY A 82 12.65 0.25 -2.01
CA GLY A 82 13.77 -0.53 -1.46
C GLY A 82 13.39 -1.49 -0.34
N LEU A 83 12.61 -1.06 0.66
CA LEU A 83 12.19 -1.85 1.82
C LEU A 83 10.67 -1.82 2.01
N MET A 84 10.17 -2.90 2.62
CA MET A 84 8.77 -3.06 3.03
C MET A 84 8.67 -3.65 4.43
N HIS A 85 7.64 -3.26 5.17
CA HIS A 85 7.25 -3.94 6.40
C HIS A 85 6.25 -5.03 6.08
N VAL A 86 6.44 -6.23 6.64
CA VAL A 86 5.63 -7.42 6.38
C VAL A 86 5.21 -8.07 7.69
N THR A 87 3.93 -8.43 7.80
CA THR A 87 3.40 -9.26 8.88
C THR A 87 2.48 -10.35 8.32
N SER A 88 2.43 -11.48 9.01
CA SER A 88 1.49 -12.58 8.77
C SER A 88 0.77 -13.04 10.03
N GLY A 89 0.96 -12.31 11.13
CA GLY A 89 0.65 -12.77 12.46
C GLY A 89 -0.47 -11.98 13.12
N PRO A 90 -1.34 -12.66 13.89
CA PRO A 90 -2.35 -11.98 14.68
C PRO A 90 -1.70 -10.99 15.65
N ASN A 91 -2.50 -10.04 16.13
CA ASN A 91 -2.07 -9.07 17.12
C ASN A 91 -0.95 -8.14 16.65
N SER A 92 -0.91 -7.75 15.37
CA SER A 92 0.02 -6.74 14.84
C SER A 92 -0.74 -5.52 14.36
N PHE A 93 -0.17 -4.32 14.48
CA PHE A 93 -0.72 -3.10 13.90
C PHE A 93 0.36 -2.27 13.22
N CYS A 94 -0.07 -1.44 12.27
CA CYS A 94 0.69 -0.25 11.89
C CYS A 94 -0.10 1.02 12.20
N SER A 95 0.59 2.12 12.44
CA SER A 95 -0.08 3.41 12.58
C SER A 95 0.77 4.58 12.14
N ILE A 96 0.10 5.67 11.77
CA ILE A 96 0.69 6.96 11.45
C ILE A 96 -0.22 8.07 11.98
N ALA A 97 0.38 9.12 12.54
CA ALA A 97 -0.32 10.34 12.90
C ALA A 97 0.21 11.51 12.05
N PHE A 98 -0.70 12.37 11.58
CA PHE A 98 -0.36 13.50 10.71
C PHE A 98 -1.38 14.64 10.80
N THR A 99 -0.98 15.81 10.31
CA THR A 99 -1.83 17.01 10.21
C THR A 99 -1.57 17.74 8.88
N GLY A 100 -2.50 18.60 8.46
CA GLY A 100 -2.38 19.40 7.25
C GLY A 100 -2.54 18.59 5.96
N SER A 101 -3.28 17.48 6.00
CA SER A 101 -3.51 16.62 4.83
C SER A 101 -4.99 16.52 4.50
N ALA A 102 -5.34 16.85 3.26
CA ALA A 102 -6.68 16.64 2.71
C ALA A 102 -6.88 15.20 2.18
N TYR A 103 -5.85 14.37 2.28
CA TYR A 103 -5.84 13.03 1.71
C TYR A 103 -4.92 12.09 2.49
N VAL A 104 -5.26 10.81 2.55
CA VAL A 104 -4.33 9.74 2.93
C VAL A 104 -4.45 8.57 1.96
N GLY A 105 -3.31 8.06 1.52
CA GLY A 105 -3.21 6.83 0.73
C GLY A 105 -2.17 5.89 1.34
N ILE A 106 -2.46 4.60 1.46
CA ILE A 106 -1.54 3.59 2.00
C ILE A 106 -1.27 2.56 0.91
N ILE A 107 0.00 2.34 0.61
CA ILE A 107 0.44 1.40 -0.42
C ILE A 107 1.15 0.20 0.21
N GLY A 108 0.85 -0.97 -0.32
CA GLY A 108 1.46 -2.23 0.03
C GLY A 108 0.73 -3.40 -0.62
N PHE A 109 0.94 -4.62 -0.13
CA PHE A 109 0.25 -5.80 -0.63
C PHE A 109 -0.58 -6.42 0.48
N ARG A 110 -1.66 -7.09 0.09
CA ARG A 110 -2.36 -7.99 0.99
C ARG A 110 -2.71 -9.26 0.24
N ASP A 111 -2.52 -10.39 0.89
CA ASP A 111 -3.05 -11.64 0.40
C ASP A 111 -4.60 -11.64 0.48
N PRO A 112 -5.29 -12.44 -0.35
CA PRO A 112 -6.76 -12.50 -0.33
C PRO A 112 -7.36 -12.93 1.03
N GLY A 113 -6.59 -13.63 1.86
CA GLY A 113 -7.02 -14.07 3.19
C GLY A 113 -6.96 -13.00 4.27
N VAL A 114 -6.31 -11.85 4.00
CA VAL A 114 -6.23 -10.75 4.96
C VAL A 114 -7.59 -10.10 5.09
N GLN A 115 -8.07 -9.96 6.33
CA GLN A 115 -9.36 -9.36 6.64
C GLN A 115 -9.37 -7.91 6.17
N ARG A 116 -10.48 -7.52 5.53
CA ARG A 116 -10.68 -6.17 4.96
C ARG A 116 -11.54 -5.29 5.86
N GLU A 117 -12.56 -5.88 6.47
CA GLU A 117 -13.66 -5.16 7.11
C GLU A 117 -13.32 -4.78 8.55
N GLY A 118 -13.48 -3.48 8.87
CA GLY A 118 -13.31 -2.93 10.21
C GLY A 118 -11.90 -3.00 10.78
N VAL A 119 -10.89 -3.24 9.94
CA VAL A 119 -9.48 -3.36 10.37
C VAL A 119 -8.70 -2.05 10.29
N VAL A 120 -9.26 -1.04 9.62
CA VAL A 120 -8.70 0.31 9.60
C VAL A 120 -9.44 1.16 10.63
N SER A 121 -8.74 2.03 11.33
CA SER A 121 -9.32 3.01 12.22
C SER A 121 -8.78 4.39 11.88
N VAL A 122 -9.67 5.36 11.67
CA VAL A 122 -9.33 6.78 11.48
C VAL A 122 -9.91 7.57 12.65
N ASN A 123 -9.04 8.10 13.50
CA ASN A 123 -9.43 8.78 14.74
C ASN A 123 -10.39 7.96 15.63
N GLY A 124 -10.20 6.63 15.68
CA GLY A 124 -11.05 5.73 16.47
C GLY A 124 -12.29 5.21 15.74
N HIS A 125 -12.64 5.79 14.58
CA HIS A 125 -13.76 5.31 13.78
C HIS A 125 -13.33 4.19 12.84
N ALA A 126 -14.03 3.06 12.89
CA ALA A 126 -13.78 1.91 12.03
C ALA A 126 -13.98 2.24 10.55
N ASP A 127 -13.11 1.68 9.73
CA ASP A 127 -13.09 1.79 8.27
C ASP A 127 -12.50 0.48 7.69
N ASP A 128 -12.52 0.35 6.37
CA ASP A 128 -12.11 -0.85 5.68
C ASP A 128 -10.85 -0.65 4.84
N LEU A 129 -10.11 -1.73 4.60
CA LEU A 129 -9.12 -1.76 3.51
C LEU A 129 -9.81 -1.72 2.14
N SER A 130 -9.09 -1.23 1.13
CA SER A 130 -9.52 -1.25 -0.27
C SER A 130 -9.75 -2.69 -0.77
N HIS A 131 -10.66 -2.83 -1.73
CA HIS A 131 -10.85 -4.10 -2.44
C HIS A 131 -9.60 -4.40 -3.28
N ALA A 132 -9.00 -5.58 -3.09
CA ALA A 132 -7.90 -6.01 -3.95
C ALA A 132 -8.47 -6.37 -5.33
N SER A 133 -8.00 -5.68 -6.38
CA SER A 133 -8.39 -5.98 -7.76
C SER A 133 -7.61 -7.14 -8.38
N GLY A 134 -6.66 -7.72 -7.64
CA GLY A 134 -5.76 -8.80 -8.09
C GLY A 134 -4.57 -8.98 -7.12
N PRO A 135 -3.71 -9.97 -7.38
CA PRO A 135 -2.53 -10.26 -6.54
C PRO A 135 -1.50 -9.11 -6.53
N ASP A 136 -1.47 -8.30 -7.59
CA ASP A 136 -0.57 -7.16 -7.73
C ASP A 136 -1.23 -5.82 -7.37
N SER A 137 -2.40 -5.85 -6.73
CA SER A 137 -3.09 -4.64 -6.26
C SER A 137 -2.28 -4.02 -5.11
N THR A 138 -1.81 -2.78 -5.32
CA THR A 138 -0.93 -2.10 -4.36
C THR A 138 -1.64 -1.10 -3.46
N GLU A 139 -2.85 -0.68 -3.81
CA GLU A 139 -3.67 0.18 -2.96
C GLU A 139 -4.26 -0.62 -1.80
N LEU A 140 -3.88 -0.25 -0.57
CA LEU A 140 -4.44 -0.84 0.65
C LEU A 140 -5.54 0.01 1.24
N TYR A 141 -5.43 1.33 1.14
CA TYR A 141 -6.38 2.27 1.73
C TYR A 141 -6.25 3.64 1.06
N ALA A 142 -7.36 4.34 0.86
CA ALA A 142 -7.36 5.73 0.42
C ALA A 142 -8.58 6.47 0.96
N LYS A 143 -8.40 7.72 1.40
CA LYS A 143 -9.48 8.54 1.94
C LYS A 143 -9.22 10.03 1.77
N GLU A 144 -10.25 10.75 1.35
CA GLU A 144 -10.32 12.21 1.39
C GLU A 144 -10.61 12.68 2.83
N LEU A 145 -9.96 13.75 3.24
CA LEU A 145 -9.90 14.23 4.61
C LEU A 145 -10.07 15.76 4.67
N ASP A 146 -10.38 16.28 5.85
CA ASP A 146 -10.34 17.73 6.11
C ASP A 146 -8.91 18.15 6.49
N PRO A 147 -8.22 18.99 5.69
CA PRO A 147 -6.85 19.40 5.99
C PRO A 147 -6.69 20.19 7.30
N GLY A 148 -7.77 20.74 7.86
CA GLY A 148 -7.76 21.40 9.17
C GLY A 148 -7.70 20.43 10.35
N THR A 149 -7.88 19.14 10.11
CA THR A 149 -7.96 18.11 11.15
C THR A 149 -6.65 17.34 11.27
N THR A 150 -6.31 17.02 12.52
CA THR A 150 -5.25 16.08 12.84
C THR A 150 -5.80 14.66 12.84
N TYR A 151 -5.16 13.78 12.09
CA TYR A 151 -5.56 12.39 11.94
C TYR A 151 -4.52 11.46 12.51
N GLY A 152 -4.98 10.35 13.08
CA GLY A 152 -4.19 9.14 13.07
C GLY A 152 -4.97 7.99 12.44
N VAL A 153 -4.23 7.25 11.64
CA VAL A 153 -4.70 6.10 10.89
C VAL A 153 -3.98 4.88 11.45
N ARG A 154 -4.76 3.86 11.80
CA ARG A 154 -4.27 2.58 12.31
C ARG A 154 -4.82 1.46 11.45
N ILE A 155 -3.99 0.45 11.17
CA ILE A 155 -4.42 -0.80 10.54
C ILE A 155 -4.05 -1.93 11.49
N ASP A 156 -5.05 -2.67 11.93
CA ASP A 156 -4.88 -3.88 12.73
C ASP A 156 -4.86 -5.09 11.79
N TYR A 157 -3.88 -5.97 11.93
CA TYR A 157 -3.84 -7.19 11.16
C TYR A 157 -4.95 -8.15 11.59
N GLY A 158 -5.70 -8.67 10.63
CA GLY A 158 -6.69 -9.72 10.82
C GLY A 158 -6.71 -10.70 9.64
N GLY A 159 -7.23 -11.91 9.88
CA GLY A 159 -7.33 -12.95 8.85
C GLY A 159 -6.06 -13.80 8.69
N SER A 160 -5.77 -14.20 7.45
CA SER A 160 -4.67 -15.09 7.10
C SER A 160 -3.86 -14.59 5.88
N GLY A 161 -2.60 -15.01 5.78
CA GLY A 161 -1.70 -14.59 4.71
C GLY A 161 -0.78 -13.46 5.14
N GLN A 162 -0.26 -12.69 4.19
CA GLN A 162 0.67 -11.59 4.43
C GLN A 162 0.03 -10.23 4.14
N LEU A 163 0.29 -9.29 5.03
CA LEU A 163 0.07 -7.86 4.83
C LEU A 163 1.44 -7.18 4.76
N THR A 164 1.64 -6.34 3.76
CA THR A 164 2.86 -5.55 3.61
C THR A 164 2.53 -4.07 3.48
N ILE A 165 3.41 -3.19 3.94
CA ILE A 165 3.27 -1.74 3.80
C ILE A 165 4.62 -1.17 3.34
N VAL A 166 4.59 -0.32 2.32
CA VAL A 166 5.79 0.33 1.77
C VAL A 166 5.80 1.83 2.00
N ALA A 167 4.64 2.48 1.94
CA ALA A 167 4.55 3.92 2.06
C ALA A 167 3.13 4.42 2.39
N VAL A 168 3.08 5.64 2.90
CA VAL A 168 1.89 6.46 3.07
C VAL A 168 2.05 7.76 2.26
N TYR A 169 0.95 8.17 1.64
CA TYR A 169 0.83 9.36 0.81
C TYR A 169 -0.05 10.38 1.49
N LEU A 170 0.47 11.60 1.62
CA LEU A 170 -0.21 12.74 2.21
C LEU A 170 -0.20 13.92 1.23
N SER A 171 -1.06 14.91 1.47
CA SER A 171 -1.05 16.17 0.72
C SER A 171 0.29 16.90 0.87
N PRO A 172 0.65 17.79 -0.08
CA PRO A 172 1.83 18.63 0.04
C PRO A 172 1.84 19.43 1.35
N GLY A 173 2.98 19.44 2.03
CA GLY A 173 3.15 20.20 3.28
C GLY A 173 2.59 19.54 4.54
N ALA A 174 1.89 18.40 4.42
CA ALA A 174 1.43 17.64 5.57
C ALA A 174 2.62 17.24 6.47
N GLN A 175 2.40 17.24 7.78
CA GLN A 175 3.42 16.93 8.77
C GLN A 175 3.08 15.64 9.51
N THR A 176 4.09 14.78 9.68
CA THR A 176 3.97 13.57 10.49
C THR A 176 4.21 13.94 11.94
N MET A 177 3.41 13.37 12.84
CA MET A 177 3.54 13.58 14.27
C MET A 177 4.13 12.35 14.94
N ASN A 178 4.67 12.53 16.15
CA ASN A 178 5.04 11.39 16.97
C ASN A 178 3.79 10.56 17.27
N SER A 179 3.91 9.30 16.95
CA SER A 179 2.87 8.31 16.71
C SER A 179 2.25 7.72 17.98
N THR A 180 2.48 8.37 19.13
CA THR A 180 1.97 7.96 20.44
C THR A 180 0.50 8.31 20.67
N ILE A 181 -0.17 8.97 19.72
CA ILE A 181 -1.45 9.64 19.96
C ILE A 181 -2.43 9.35 18.82
N VAL A 182 -3.44 8.52 19.12
CA VAL A 182 -4.85 8.90 18.88
C VAL A 182 -5.67 8.41 20.07
N PRO A 183 -5.99 9.25 21.07
CA PRO A 183 -7.12 8.98 21.93
C PRO A 183 -8.38 9.05 21.05
N GLY A 184 -9.18 7.98 21.06
CA GLY A 184 -10.57 8.11 20.63
C GLY A 184 -11.20 9.17 21.50
N ASN A 185 -11.68 10.25 20.89
CA ASN A 185 -12.61 11.12 21.59
C ASN A 185 -13.94 10.37 21.62
N ASP A 186 -14.20 9.68 22.72
CA ASP A 186 -15.56 9.36 23.12
C ASP A 186 -16.29 10.69 23.36
N THR A 187 -17.07 11.13 22.37
CA THR A 187 -18.15 12.10 22.54
C THR A 187 -19.43 11.52 21.96
#